data_AF-A0A2K4ZPP1-F1
#
_entry.id   AF-A0A2K4ZPP1-F1
#
_cell.length_a   1.000
_cell.length_b   1.000
_cell.length_c   1.000
_cell.angle_alpha   90.00
_cell.angle_beta   90.00
_cell.angle_gamma   90.00
#
_symmetry.space_group_name_H-M   'P 1'
#
loop_
_entity.id
_entity.type
_entity.pdbx_description
1 polymer ?
#
loop_
_entity_poly.entity_id
_entity_poly.type
_entity_poly.pdbx_seq_one_letter_code
_entity_poly.pdbx_strand_id
1 'polypeptide(L)'
;MEYVDLKNEILELIERRAEGKYWDFKQQWHSNNADLLHDIICMANSPANRDCYIIIGVEDKTYNILGVNDENRKNQQKIIDLLRQKPSWAGGYVPEVYVKTITIEGKEIDVVIVKQSDNTPFYLLEDYEKDKKKISKGVIYTRKGDTNTPKTQTADLYDTELLWKRRFGLLYNPSQRAKFYLKDLDNWESVEGETDKSGRKDSFVFYRPDPDYTVYFVYEDETDEGLPYAKDVNDSAVGTQSYYLFAFCNVSYHTGYSSRRKVVLYYKEVPLFSSVIESIDDGRIRVVPPELSVIDPHYIEDSFQYLMFEFVFRHWCFNYSTEAKEMFLRVIPVYKNDEEHEEFREYTKNNGMPPYFPGRKGKVMQGKALERIHNTKIYIYEGYDDPSTREPIAQSVKNTPELVINFANPENKYFQLITEELRKGKMLVDWLEDWRNNKK
;
A
#
# COMPACT_ATOMS: atom_id res chain seq x y z
N MET A 1 -12.94 3.08 14.56
CA MET A 1 -13.90 3.51 13.53
C MET A 1 -14.58 2.33 12.82
N GLU A 2 -13.94 1.16 12.70
CA GLU A 2 -14.50 -0.06 12.04
C GLU A 2 -15.80 -0.64 12.62
N TYR A 3 -16.07 -0.50 13.92
CA TYR A 3 -17.22 -1.17 14.56
C TYR A 3 -18.58 -0.56 14.20
N VAL A 4 -18.61 0.77 13.99
CA VAL A 4 -19.83 1.48 13.60
C VAL A 4 -20.18 1.15 12.16
N ASP A 5 -19.17 1.00 11.29
CA ASP A 5 -19.33 0.68 9.89
C ASP A 5 -19.92 -0.74 9.69
N LEU A 6 -19.35 -1.75 10.36
CA LEU A 6 -19.87 -3.12 10.32
C LEU A 6 -21.33 -3.20 10.79
N LYS A 7 -21.66 -2.56 11.91
CA LYS A 7 -23.04 -2.59 12.43
C LYS A 7 -24.03 -2.02 11.42
N ASN A 8 -23.69 -0.88 10.80
CA ASN A 8 -24.55 -0.25 9.80
C ASN A 8 -24.70 -1.13 8.56
N GLU A 9 -23.62 -1.75 8.08
CA GLU A 9 -23.70 -2.68 6.96
C GLU A 9 -24.61 -3.87 7.29
N ILE A 10 -24.47 -4.50 8.45
CA ILE A 10 -25.33 -5.63 8.83
C ILE A 10 -26.81 -5.21 8.95
N LEU A 11 -27.08 -4.01 9.47
CA LEU A 11 -28.43 -3.45 9.50
C LEU A 11 -29.02 -3.32 8.09
N GLU A 12 -28.27 -2.72 7.16
CA GLU A 12 -28.69 -2.59 5.76
C GLU A 12 -28.95 -3.95 5.11
N LEU A 13 -28.11 -4.97 5.41
CA LEU A 13 -28.30 -6.32 4.90
C LEU A 13 -29.59 -6.98 5.42
N ILE A 14 -29.93 -6.78 6.70
CA ILE A 14 -31.18 -7.28 7.30
C ILE A 14 -32.38 -6.58 6.65
N GLU A 15 -32.31 -5.27 6.46
CA GLU A 15 -33.38 -4.46 5.85
C GLU A 15 -33.67 -4.85 4.39
N ARG A 16 -32.67 -5.36 3.66
CA ARG A 16 -32.85 -5.87 2.28
C ARG A 16 -33.80 -7.08 2.22
N ARG A 17 -34.00 -7.80 3.33
CA ARG A 17 -34.87 -8.99 3.40
C ARG A 17 -34.61 -10.02 2.29
N ALA A 18 -33.33 -10.23 2.01
CA ALA A 18 -32.86 -11.18 1.03
C ALA A 18 -31.46 -11.65 1.43
N GLU A 19 -31.11 -12.86 1.02
CA GLU A 19 -29.73 -13.32 1.02
C GLU A 19 -29.03 -12.97 -0.29
N GLY A 20 -27.70 -13.03 -0.29
CA GLY A 20 -26.95 -12.75 -1.49
C GLY A 20 -25.55 -13.30 -1.49
N LYS A 21 -24.81 -12.91 -2.53
CA LYS A 21 -23.50 -13.50 -2.89
C LYS A 21 -22.44 -13.46 -1.77
N TYR A 22 -22.56 -12.54 -0.82
CA TYR A 22 -21.57 -12.32 0.24
C TYR A 22 -22.17 -12.35 1.64
N TRP A 23 -23.46 -12.65 1.81
CA TRP A 23 -24.05 -12.78 3.13
C TRP A 23 -25.11 -13.87 3.18
N ASP A 24 -25.21 -14.51 4.34
CA ASP A 24 -26.11 -15.61 4.64
C ASP A 24 -26.63 -15.43 6.06
N PHE A 25 -27.94 -15.59 6.25
CA PHE A 25 -28.54 -15.51 7.57
C PHE A 25 -28.64 -16.91 8.16
N LYS A 26 -28.46 -16.96 9.47
CA LYS A 26 -28.65 -18.17 10.27
C LYS A 26 -29.36 -17.79 11.55
N GLN A 27 -30.42 -18.51 11.88
CA GLN A 27 -31.10 -18.31 13.15
C GLN A 27 -30.19 -18.61 14.36
N GLN A 28 -29.37 -19.66 14.26
CA GLN A 28 -28.52 -20.14 15.36
C GLN A 28 -27.19 -20.67 14.84
N TRP A 29 -26.22 -20.80 15.75
CA TRP A 29 -24.94 -21.41 15.44
C TRP A 29 -25.10 -22.86 14.98
N HIS A 30 -24.26 -23.30 14.04
CA HIS A 30 -24.29 -24.67 13.54
C HIS A 30 -24.03 -25.67 14.67
N SER A 31 -24.92 -26.66 14.77
CA SER A 31 -24.77 -27.81 15.65
C SER A 31 -23.68 -28.79 15.18
N ASN A 32 -23.32 -28.76 13.89
CA ASN A 32 -22.29 -29.61 13.31
C ASN A 32 -21.19 -28.77 12.65
N ASN A 33 -19.93 -29.05 13.01
CA ASN A 33 -18.76 -28.33 12.51
C ASN A 33 -18.50 -28.53 11.02
N ALA A 34 -18.91 -29.64 10.41
CA ALA A 34 -18.79 -29.84 8.97
C ALA A 34 -19.72 -28.90 8.18
N ASP A 35 -20.89 -28.53 8.72
CA ASP A 35 -21.75 -27.54 8.06
C ASP A 35 -21.16 -26.14 8.17
N LEU A 36 -20.67 -25.77 9.35
CA LEU A 36 -20.00 -24.47 9.52
C LEU A 36 -18.76 -24.36 8.63
N LEU A 37 -17.93 -25.41 8.57
CA LEU A 37 -16.77 -25.45 7.69
C LEU A 37 -17.17 -25.33 6.22
N HIS A 38 -18.24 -26.02 5.81
CA HIS A 38 -18.77 -25.91 4.45
C HIS A 38 -19.19 -24.48 4.11
N ASP A 39 -19.93 -23.81 4.99
CA ASP A 39 -20.42 -22.46 4.75
C ASP A 39 -19.25 -21.46 4.72
N ILE A 40 -18.25 -21.63 5.61
CA ILE A 40 -17.01 -20.84 5.56
C ILE A 40 -16.27 -21.05 4.23
N ILE A 41 -16.13 -22.29 3.74
CA ILE A 41 -15.47 -22.57 2.45
C ILE A 41 -16.24 -21.88 1.30
N CYS A 42 -17.57 -22.01 1.29
CA CYS A 42 -18.41 -21.37 0.26
C CYS A 42 -18.27 -19.84 0.26
N MET A 43 -18.21 -19.23 1.45
CA MET A 43 -18.00 -17.79 1.62
C MET A 43 -16.60 -17.37 1.20
N ALA A 44 -15.56 -18.12 1.60
CA ALA A 44 -14.17 -17.85 1.22
C ALA A 44 -13.95 -17.96 -0.30
N ASN A 45 -14.73 -18.83 -0.95
CA ASN A 45 -14.76 -19.01 -2.39
C ASN A 45 -15.91 -18.25 -3.07
N SER A 46 -16.45 -17.21 -2.44
CA SER A 46 -17.48 -16.40 -3.08
C SER A 46 -16.89 -15.68 -4.31
N PRO A 47 -17.64 -15.59 -5.43
CA PRO A 47 -17.28 -14.73 -6.55
C PRO A 47 -17.33 -13.25 -6.17
N ALA A 48 -17.92 -12.89 -5.01
CA ALA A 48 -17.85 -11.54 -4.48
C ALA A 48 -16.40 -11.17 -4.15
N ASN A 49 -15.89 -10.08 -4.72
CA ASN A 49 -14.53 -9.59 -4.43
C ASN A 49 -14.53 -8.68 -3.19
N ARG A 50 -15.04 -9.19 -2.07
CA ARG A 50 -15.16 -8.49 -0.79
C ARG A 50 -15.34 -9.47 0.36
N ASP A 51 -15.23 -8.98 1.59
CA ASP A 51 -15.56 -9.75 2.79
C ASP A 51 -16.98 -10.31 2.72
N CYS A 52 -17.14 -11.52 3.22
CA CYS A 52 -18.41 -12.22 3.28
C CYS A 52 -18.83 -12.47 4.73
N TYR A 53 -20.14 -12.59 4.98
CA TYR A 53 -20.72 -12.64 6.31
C TYR A 53 -21.64 -13.84 6.48
N ILE A 54 -21.46 -14.59 7.57
CA ILE A 54 -22.52 -15.45 8.11
C ILE A 54 -23.07 -14.73 9.34
N ILE A 55 -24.32 -14.30 9.25
CA ILE A 55 -24.98 -13.44 10.23
C ILE A 55 -25.92 -14.30 11.06
N ILE A 56 -25.57 -14.49 12.33
CA ILE A 56 -26.19 -15.45 13.23
C ILE A 56 -27.07 -14.72 14.25
N GLY A 57 -28.29 -15.21 14.46
CA GLY A 57 -29.30 -14.59 15.32
C GLY A 57 -30.43 -13.89 14.55
N VAL A 58 -30.56 -14.17 13.24
CA VAL A 58 -31.59 -13.63 12.35
C VAL A 58 -32.31 -14.78 11.68
N GLU A 59 -33.64 -14.74 11.62
CA GLU A 59 -34.45 -15.82 11.01
C GLU A 59 -34.40 -15.77 9.47
N ASP A 60 -34.01 -16.87 8.83
CA ASP A 60 -33.76 -16.95 7.37
C ASP A 60 -34.93 -16.51 6.46
N LYS A 61 -36.19 -16.65 6.91
CA LYS A 61 -37.38 -16.36 6.07
C LYS A 61 -37.99 -14.98 6.31
N THR A 62 -38.03 -14.55 7.56
CA THR A 62 -38.68 -13.30 7.94
C THR A 62 -37.67 -12.17 8.11
N TYR A 63 -36.39 -12.52 8.25
CA TYR A 63 -35.29 -11.62 8.59
C TYR A 63 -35.49 -10.91 9.92
N ASN A 64 -36.33 -11.49 10.79
CA ASN A 64 -36.55 -10.97 12.13
C ASN A 64 -35.32 -11.22 13.00
N ILE A 65 -34.94 -10.21 13.76
CA ILE A 65 -33.83 -10.28 14.69
C ILE A 65 -34.30 -11.06 15.93
N LEU A 66 -33.75 -12.25 16.11
CA LEU A 66 -34.06 -13.13 17.25
C LEU A 66 -33.03 -12.99 18.37
N GLY A 67 -31.79 -12.67 18.00
CA GLY A 67 -30.63 -12.70 18.88
C GLY A 67 -29.98 -14.09 18.90
N VAL A 68 -28.73 -14.16 19.35
CA VAL A 68 -27.96 -15.41 19.43
C VAL A 68 -28.22 -16.12 20.76
N ASN A 69 -28.41 -17.44 20.69
CA ASN A 69 -28.42 -18.32 21.85
C ASN A 69 -27.00 -18.83 22.18
N ASP A 70 -26.77 -19.22 23.44
CA ASP A 70 -25.47 -19.78 23.85
C ASP A 70 -25.22 -21.21 23.35
N GLU A 71 -26.25 -21.85 22.78
CA GLU A 71 -26.15 -23.21 22.26
C GLU A 71 -25.20 -23.26 21.06
N ASN A 72 -24.15 -24.08 21.16
CA ASN A 72 -23.12 -24.24 20.13
C ASN A 72 -22.36 -22.95 19.73
N ARG A 73 -22.55 -21.84 20.47
CA ARG A 73 -21.94 -20.54 20.22
C ARG A 73 -20.41 -20.63 20.20
N LYS A 74 -19.80 -20.07 19.16
CA LYS A 74 -18.35 -20.11 18.94
C LYS A 74 -17.76 -18.72 19.07
N ASN A 75 -16.65 -18.64 19.77
CA ASN A 75 -15.80 -17.46 19.81
C ASN A 75 -14.67 -17.59 18.77
N GLN A 76 -13.86 -16.54 18.63
CA GLN A 76 -12.73 -16.49 17.70
C GLN A 76 -11.83 -17.73 17.79
N GLN A 77 -11.43 -18.13 18.99
CA GLN A 77 -10.51 -19.25 19.20
C GLN A 77 -11.08 -20.57 18.66
N LYS A 78 -12.36 -20.86 18.93
CA LYS A 78 -13.02 -22.08 18.44
C LYS A 78 -13.09 -22.13 16.91
N ILE A 79 -13.25 -20.98 16.24
CA ILE A 79 -13.22 -20.90 14.78
C ILE A 79 -11.81 -21.13 14.25
N ILE A 80 -10.79 -20.50 14.83
CA ILE A 80 -9.39 -20.73 14.45
C ILE A 80 -9.03 -22.21 14.62
N ASP A 81 -9.42 -22.82 15.74
CA ASP A 81 -9.19 -24.23 16.02
C ASP A 81 -9.87 -25.13 14.98
N LEU A 82 -11.13 -24.83 14.63
CA LEU A 82 -11.86 -25.56 13.58
C LEU A 82 -11.13 -25.51 12.23
N LEU A 83 -10.59 -24.35 11.85
CA LEU A 83 -9.95 -24.16 10.56
C LEU A 83 -8.51 -24.70 10.51
N ARG A 84 -7.79 -24.76 11.64
CA ARG A 84 -6.36 -25.13 11.66
C ARG A 84 -6.06 -26.54 12.15
N GLN A 85 -6.88 -27.14 13.02
CA GLN A 85 -6.50 -28.40 13.68
C GLN A 85 -6.71 -29.65 12.83
N LYS A 86 -7.72 -29.67 11.96
CA LYS A 86 -8.14 -30.90 11.25
C LYS A 86 -8.41 -30.80 9.75
N PRO A 87 -8.68 -29.64 9.13
CA PRO A 87 -8.72 -29.56 7.68
C PRO A 87 -7.30 -29.44 7.12
N SER A 88 -6.92 -30.36 6.23
CA SER A 88 -5.69 -30.23 5.43
C SER A 88 -5.99 -29.34 4.23
N TRP A 89 -5.50 -28.11 4.20
CA TRP A 89 -5.80 -27.14 3.13
C TRP A 89 -4.81 -27.23 1.97
N ALA A 90 -5.33 -27.10 0.75
CA ALA A 90 -4.49 -27.04 -0.44
C ALA A 90 -3.54 -25.83 -0.40
N GLY A 91 -2.26 -26.07 -0.66
CA GLY A 91 -1.21 -25.05 -0.64
C GLY A 91 -0.91 -24.47 0.75
N GLY A 92 -1.50 -24.99 1.82
CA GLY A 92 -1.34 -24.46 3.18
C GLY A 92 -2.11 -23.16 3.46
N TYR A 93 -2.98 -22.73 2.52
CA TYR A 93 -3.76 -21.50 2.67
C TYR A 93 -5.05 -21.76 3.45
N VAL A 94 -5.18 -21.12 4.61
CA VAL A 94 -6.37 -21.20 5.46
C VAL A 94 -7.19 -19.92 5.29
N PRO A 95 -8.52 -19.99 5.11
CA PRO A 95 -9.37 -18.80 5.10
C PRO A 95 -9.19 -17.96 6.38
N GLU A 96 -9.03 -16.66 6.22
CA GLU A 96 -8.97 -15.73 7.33
C GLU A 96 -10.39 -15.37 7.79
N VAL A 97 -10.70 -15.65 9.05
CA VAL A 97 -12.06 -15.53 9.59
C VAL A 97 -12.04 -14.84 10.94
N TYR A 98 -12.94 -13.88 11.13
CA TYR A 98 -13.17 -13.16 12.39
C TYR A 98 -14.59 -13.38 12.89
N VAL A 99 -14.77 -13.43 14.21
CA VAL A 99 -16.08 -13.40 14.86
C VAL A 99 -16.24 -12.07 15.61
N LYS A 100 -17.30 -11.34 15.30
CA LYS A 100 -17.69 -10.10 16.00
C LYS A 100 -19.11 -10.23 16.51
N THR A 101 -19.37 -9.74 17.72
CA THR A 101 -20.72 -9.68 18.27
C THR A 101 -21.16 -8.22 18.27
N ILE A 102 -22.28 -7.94 17.62
CA ILE A 102 -22.89 -6.61 17.56
C ILE A 102 -24.25 -6.64 18.26
N THR A 103 -24.68 -5.49 18.79
CA THR A 103 -26.01 -5.35 19.39
C THR A 103 -26.92 -4.51 18.49
N ILE A 104 -28.02 -5.12 18.04
CA ILE A 104 -29.07 -4.48 17.25
C ILE A 104 -30.41 -4.67 17.97
N GLU A 105 -31.18 -3.59 18.16
CA GLU A 105 -32.46 -3.61 18.86
C GLU A 105 -32.42 -4.30 20.24
N GLY A 106 -31.30 -4.15 20.96
CA GLY A 106 -31.08 -4.77 22.27
C GLY A 106 -30.80 -6.27 22.25
N LYS A 107 -30.65 -6.88 21.05
CA LYS A 107 -30.33 -8.30 20.86
C LYS A 107 -28.91 -8.45 20.32
N GLU A 108 -28.20 -9.47 20.81
CA GLU A 108 -26.86 -9.81 20.31
C GLU A 108 -26.95 -10.59 19.00
N ILE A 109 -26.15 -10.18 18.01
CA ILE A 109 -25.98 -10.86 16.73
C ILE A 109 -24.48 -11.18 16.59
N ASP A 110 -24.17 -12.42 16.24
CA ASP A 110 -22.81 -12.84 15.94
C ASP A 110 -22.59 -12.79 14.42
N VAL A 111 -21.48 -12.18 14.01
CA VAL A 111 -21.10 -12.02 12.61
C VAL A 111 -19.78 -12.76 12.40
N VAL A 112 -19.83 -13.81 11.60
CA VAL A 112 -18.64 -14.51 11.11
C VAL A 112 -18.21 -13.82 9.82
N ILE A 113 -17.12 -13.07 9.88
CA ILE A 113 -16.53 -12.31 8.79
C ILE A 113 -15.48 -13.19 8.13
N VAL A 114 -15.72 -13.64 6.91
CA VAL A 114 -14.75 -14.35 6.07
C VAL A 114 -14.09 -13.33 5.17
N LYS A 115 -12.79 -13.10 5.35
CA LYS A 115 -12.06 -12.06 4.61
C LYS A 115 -11.94 -12.42 3.13
N GLN A 116 -12.03 -11.42 2.26
CA GLN A 116 -11.64 -11.58 0.86
C GLN A 116 -10.19 -12.08 0.78
N SER A 117 -9.92 -12.98 -0.16
CA SER A 117 -8.56 -13.45 -0.40
C SER A 117 -8.32 -13.74 -1.88
N ASP A 118 -7.11 -13.44 -2.33
CA ASP A 118 -6.60 -13.87 -3.63
C ASP A 118 -6.08 -15.32 -3.59
N ASN A 119 -6.02 -15.97 -2.43
CA ASN A 119 -5.59 -17.36 -2.30
C ASN A 119 -6.68 -18.40 -2.64
N THR A 120 -7.76 -17.97 -3.29
CA THR A 120 -8.80 -18.88 -3.80
C THR A 120 -8.25 -19.79 -4.91
N PRO A 121 -8.91 -20.91 -5.24
CA PRO A 121 -9.95 -21.55 -4.44
C PRO A 121 -9.38 -22.20 -3.17
N PHE A 122 -10.12 -22.10 -2.06
CA PHE A 122 -9.89 -22.85 -0.83
C PHE A 122 -10.57 -24.21 -0.93
N TYR A 123 -9.80 -25.29 -0.81
CA TYR A 123 -10.32 -26.66 -0.80
C TYR A 123 -9.44 -27.56 0.05
N LEU A 124 -9.98 -28.71 0.43
CA LEU A 124 -9.32 -29.66 1.32
C LEU A 124 -8.53 -30.71 0.54
N LEU A 125 -7.40 -31.16 1.06
CA LEU A 125 -6.60 -32.28 0.57
C LEU A 125 -7.04 -33.62 1.17
N GLU A 126 -7.74 -33.58 2.30
CA GLU A 126 -8.29 -34.74 2.99
C GLU A 126 -9.78 -34.54 3.27
N ASP A 127 -10.50 -35.65 3.36
CA ASP A 127 -11.92 -35.61 3.70
C ASP A 127 -12.09 -35.14 5.15
N TYR A 128 -12.98 -34.18 5.38
CA TYR A 128 -13.37 -33.78 6.74
C TYR A 128 -14.73 -34.39 7.07
N GLU A 129 -14.77 -35.30 8.04
CA GLU A 129 -16.00 -36.00 8.45
C GLU A 129 -16.35 -35.72 9.92
N LYS A 130 -17.60 -35.30 10.15
CA LYS A 130 -18.15 -35.08 11.49
C LYS A 130 -19.64 -35.41 11.52
N ASP A 131 -20.03 -36.31 12.43
CA ASP A 131 -21.42 -36.73 12.68
C ASP A 131 -22.21 -37.02 11.39
N LYS A 132 -21.65 -37.93 10.56
CA LYS A 132 -22.18 -38.38 9.25
C LYS A 132 -22.22 -37.32 8.14
N LYS A 133 -21.70 -36.12 8.38
CA LYS A 133 -21.51 -35.09 7.35
C LYS A 133 -20.06 -35.08 6.90
N LYS A 134 -19.86 -34.95 5.59
CA LYS A 134 -18.57 -35.02 4.93
C LYS A 134 -18.35 -33.80 4.05
N ILE A 135 -17.15 -33.23 4.12
CA ILE A 135 -16.59 -32.31 3.14
C ILE A 135 -15.50 -33.08 2.40
N SER A 136 -15.71 -33.23 1.10
CA SER A 136 -14.87 -34.11 0.29
C SER A 136 -13.60 -33.39 -0.15
N LYS A 137 -12.48 -34.12 -0.13
CA LYS A 137 -11.20 -33.62 -0.64
C LYS A 137 -11.28 -33.27 -2.13
N GLY A 138 -10.54 -32.25 -2.54
CA GLY A 138 -10.42 -31.79 -3.94
C GLY A 138 -11.68 -31.11 -4.51
N VAL A 139 -12.77 -31.06 -3.75
CA VAL A 139 -14.03 -30.44 -4.21
C VAL A 139 -13.98 -28.94 -3.95
N ILE A 140 -14.37 -28.15 -4.96
CA ILE A 140 -14.48 -26.70 -4.85
C ILE A 140 -15.93 -26.36 -4.52
N TYR A 141 -16.16 -25.81 -3.33
CA TYR A 141 -17.45 -25.31 -2.90
C TYR A 141 -17.50 -23.80 -3.01
N THR A 142 -18.58 -23.25 -3.57
CA THR A 142 -18.77 -21.80 -3.80
C THR A 142 -20.15 -21.36 -3.33
N ARG A 143 -20.32 -20.05 -3.07
CA ARG A 143 -21.62 -19.42 -2.92
C ARG A 143 -22.03 -18.71 -4.21
N LYS A 144 -23.17 -19.08 -4.79
CA LYS A 144 -23.74 -18.49 -6.00
C LYS A 144 -25.10 -17.87 -5.68
N GLY A 145 -25.13 -16.53 -5.60
CA GLY A 145 -26.30 -15.83 -5.09
C GLY A 145 -26.53 -16.18 -3.63
N ASP A 146 -27.70 -16.72 -3.30
CA ASP A 146 -28.07 -17.20 -1.97
C ASP A 146 -27.76 -18.70 -1.73
N THR A 147 -27.22 -19.40 -2.74
CA THR A 147 -27.10 -20.85 -2.70
C THR A 147 -25.63 -21.31 -2.61
N ASN A 148 -25.34 -22.23 -1.69
CA ASN A 148 -24.04 -22.89 -1.60
C ASN A 148 -23.99 -24.12 -2.51
N THR A 149 -22.82 -24.43 -3.10
CA THR A 149 -22.58 -25.71 -3.79
C THR A 149 -22.94 -26.86 -2.86
N PRO A 150 -23.79 -27.83 -3.24
CA PRO A 150 -24.11 -28.97 -2.38
C PRO A 150 -22.85 -29.78 -2.02
N LYS A 151 -22.78 -30.30 -0.79
CA LYS A 151 -21.65 -31.15 -0.31
C LYS A 151 -21.32 -32.34 -1.21
N THR A 152 -22.31 -32.81 -1.98
CA THR A 152 -22.23 -33.95 -2.92
C THR A 152 -21.79 -33.57 -4.34
N GLN A 153 -21.56 -32.28 -4.60
CA GLN A 153 -21.21 -31.75 -5.93
C GLN A 153 -20.01 -30.80 -5.81
N THR A 154 -19.47 -30.39 -6.97
CA THR A 154 -18.44 -29.36 -7.09
C THR A 154 -19.01 -28.16 -7.84
N ALA A 155 -18.42 -26.99 -7.65
CA ALA A 155 -18.75 -25.78 -8.39
C ALA A 155 -18.64 -26.01 -9.90
N ASP A 156 -19.43 -25.26 -10.68
CA ASP A 156 -19.35 -25.33 -12.13
C ASP A 156 -18.01 -24.79 -12.66
N LEU A 157 -17.75 -25.04 -13.94
CA LEU A 157 -16.50 -24.63 -14.59
C LEU A 157 -16.30 -23.11 -14.54
N TYR A 158 -17.37 -22.33 -14.72
CA TYR A 158 -17.31 -20.88 -14.76
C TYR A 158 -16.88 -20.30 -13.40
N ASP A 159 -17.53 -20.75 -12.33
CA ASP A 159 -17.21 -20.31 -10.96
C ASP A 159 -15.80 -20.77 -10.55
N THR A 160 -15.42 -22.00 -10.93
CA THR A 160 -14.07 -22.52 -10.70
C THR A 160 -13.00 -21.70 -11.43
N GLU A 161 -13.21 -21.40 -12.71
CA GLU A 161 -12.30 -20.59 -13.52
C GLU A 161 -12.14 -19.17 -12.95
N LEU A 162 -13.22 -18.58 -12.46
CA LEU A 162 -13.21 -17.25 -11.83
C LEU A 162 -12.29 -17.22 -10.59
N LEU A 163 -12.33 -18.24 -9.74
CA LEU A 163 -11.46 -18.32 -8.55
C LEU A 163 -9.99 -18.47 -8.92
N TRP A 164 -9.68 -19.26 -9.96
CA TRP A 164 -8.31 -19.37 -10.47
C TRP A 164 -7.84 -18.08 -11.14
N LYS A 165 -8.71 -17.41 -11.90
CA LYS A 165 -8.41 -16.07 -12.44
C LYS A 165 -8.12 -15.07 -11.32
N ARG A 166 -8.85 -15.11 -10.20
CA ARG A 166 -8.54 -14.30 -9.02
C ARG A 166 -7.15 -14.64 -8.47
N ARG A 167 -6.86 -15.93 -8.29
CA ARG A 167 -5.55 -16.42 -7.81
C ARG A 167 -4.38 -15.97 -8.65
N PHE A 168 -4.55 -16.01 -9.97
CA PHE A 168 -3.52 -15.59 -10.93
C PHE A 168 -3.53 -14.07 -11.17
N GLY A 169 -4.39 -13.33 -10.47
CA GLY A 169 -4.53 -11.88 -10.62
C GLY A 169 -5.11 -11.45 -11.97
N LEU A 170 -5.72 -12.36 -12.73
CA LEU A 170 -6.29 -12.11 -14.06
C LEU A 170 -7.65 -11.38 -14.01
N LEU A 171 -8.25 -11.22 -12.83
CA LEU A 171 -9.43 -10.36 -12.66
C LEU A 171 -9.07 -8.89 -12.50
N TYR A 172 -7.80 -8.60 -12.21
CA TYR A 172 -7.30 -7.25 -12.09
C TYR A 172 -6.94 -6.69 -13.46
N ASN A 173 -7.27 -5.42 -13.70
CA ASN A 173 -6.85 -4.75 -14.92
C ASN A 173 -5.31 -4.57 -14.94
N PRO A 174 -4.71 -4.25 -16.11
CA PRO A 174 -3.26 -4.17 -16.20
C PRO A 174 -2.59 -3.24 -15.18
N SER A 175 -3.21 -2.09 -14.88
CA SER A 175 -2.70 -1.15 -13.89
C SER A 175 -2.68 -1.74 -12.47
N GLN A 176 -3.76 -2.43 -12.08
CA GLN A 176 -3.82 -3.11 -10.78
C GLN A 176 -2.77 -4.21 -10.66
N ARG A 177 -2.62 -5.04 -11.71
CA ARG A 177 -1.58 -6.09 -11.78
C ARG A 177 -0.18 -5.50 -11.67
N ALA A 178 0.08 -4.40 -12.37
CA ALA A 178 1.38 -3.74 -12.34
C ALA A 178 1.77 -3.28 -10.93
N LYS A 179 0.83 -2.80 -10.10
CA LYS A 179 1.14 -2.45 -8.70
C LYS A 179 1.64 -3.66 -7.89
N PHE A 180 1.00 -4.82 -8.06
CA PHE A 180 1.49 -6.05 -7.43
C PHE A 180 2.88 -6.43 -7.93
N TYR A 181 3.14 -6.29 -9.22
CA TYR A 181 4.45 -6.59 -9.81
C TYR A 181 5.54 -5.64 -9.34
N LEU A 182 5.25 -4.34 -9.19
CA LEU A 182 6.20 -3.38 -8.63
C LEU A 182 6.53 -3.61 -7.15
N LYS A 183 5.68 -4.34 -6.40
CA LYS A 183 5.99 -4.81 -5.04
C LYS A 183 6.89 -6.05 -5.03
N ASP A 184 6.87 -6.82 -6.11
CA ASP A 184 7.68 -8.04 -6.30
C ASP A 184 8.99 -7.74 -7.03
N LEU A 185 9.81 -6.91 -6.40
CA LEU A 185 11.01 -6.33 -7.00
C LEU A 185 12.03 -7.39 -7.48
N ASP A 186 12.13 -8.54 -6.83
CA ASP A 186 13.12 -9.58 -7.17
C ASP A 186 12.76 -10.39 -8.44
N ASN A 187 11.53 -10.24 -8.94
CA ASN A 187 11.09 -10.89 -10.17
C ASN A 187 11.27 -10.03 -11.43
N TRP A 188 11.88 -8.86 -11.31
CA TRP A 188 12.22 -8.01 -12.45
C TRP A 188 13.65 -8.28 -12.97
N GLU A 189 13.78 -8.42 -14.28
CA GLU A 189 15.03 -8.76 -14.96
C GLU A 189 15.44 -7.69 -15.97
N SER A 190 16.71 -7.29 -15.95
CA SER A 190 17.27 -6.27 -16.83
C SER A 190 17.71 -6.88 -18.16
N VAL A 191 17.43 -6.18 -19.24
CA VAL A 191 17.92 -6.49 -20.60
C VAL A 191 18.87 -5.38 -21.01
N GLU A 192 20.10 -5.74 -21.35
CA GLU A 192 21.13 -4.80 -21.82
C GLU A 192 21.24 -4.82 -23.35
N GLY A 193 21.51 -3.65 -23.95
CA GLY A 193 21.97 -3.55 -25.34
C GLY A 193 20.89 -3.69 -26.43
N GLU A 194 19.62 -3.83 -26.06
CA GLU A 194 18.49 -3.81 -26.99
C GLU A 194 17.96 -2.39 -27.23
N THR A 195 17.24 -2.23 -28.33
CA THR A 195 16.63 -0.97 -28.72
C THR A 195 15.35 -0.76 -27.91
N ASP A 196 15.25 0.34 -27.15
CA ASP A 196 14.04 0.79 -26.50
C ASP A 196 12.90 1.00 -27.52
N LYS A 197 11.67 1.18 -27.03
CA LYS A 197 10.48 1.39 -27.89
C LYS A 197 10.56 2.64 -28.78
N SER A 198 11.54 3.52 -28.56
CA SER A 198 11.79 4.73 -29.34
C SER A 198 12.94 4.59 -30.35
N GLY A 199 13.54 3.40 -30.49
CA GLY A 199 14.63 3.19 -31.44
C GLY A 199 16.03 3.46 -30.88
N ARG A 200 16.18 3.70 -29.57
CA ARG A 200 17.47 3.99 -28.92
C ARG A 200 17.99 2.75 -28.19
N LYS A 201 19.27 2.41 -28.33
CA LYS A 201 19.88 1.34 -27.52
C LYS A 201 19.92 1.77 -26.04
N ASP A 202 19.02 1.23 -25.23
CA ASP A 202 18.98 1.50 -23.80
C ASP A 202 18.53 0.23 -23.05
N SER A 203 18.95 0.12 -21.80
CA SER A 203 18.51 -0.98 -20.94
C SER A 203 17.07 -0.79 -20.50
N PHE A 204 16.30 -1.88 -20.46
CA PHE A 204 14.97 -1.90 -19.88
C PHE A 204 14.83 -3.09 -18.95
N VAL A 205 13.79 -3.07 -18.13
CA VAL A 205 13.53 -4.13 -17.17
C VAL A 205 12.15 -4.72 -17.46
N PHE A 206 12.02 -6.04 -17.44
CA PHE A 206 10.73 -6.72 -17.60
C PHE A 206 10.42 -7.62 -16.42
N TYR A 207 9.14 -7.88 -16.18
CA TYR A 207 8.70 -8.74 -15.09
C TYR A 207 8.73 -10.21 -15.54
N ARG A 208 9.58 -11.06 -14.95
CA ARG A 208 9.82 -12.44 -15.41
C ARG A 208 8.53 -13.29 -15.52
N PRO A 209 7.60 -13.26 -14.56
CA PRO A 209 6.35 -14.04 -14.66
C PRO A 209 5.35 -13.51 -15.70
N ASP A 210 5.42 -12.24 -16.08
CA ASP A 210 4.60 -11.64 -17.14
C ASP A 210 5.40 -10.59 -17.93
N PRO A 211 6.19 -11.02 -18.94
CA PRO A 211 7.11 -10.16 -19.68
C PRO A 211 6.45 -9.06 -20.51
N ASP A 212 5.11 -9.04 -20.62
CA ASP A 212 4.38 -7.93 -21.23
C ASP A 212 4.52 -6.64 -20.40
N TYR A 213 4.86 -6.75 -19.10
CA TYR A 213 5.15 -5.60 -18.25
C TYR A 213 6.62 -5.23 -18.33
N THR A 214 6.87 -4.00 -18.77
CA THR A 214 8.22 -3.49 -19.04
C THR A 214 8.37 -2.08 -18.48
N VAL A 215 9.55 -1.77 -17.93
CA VAL A 215 9.90 -0.44 -17.43
C VAL A 215 11.12 0.07 -18.19
N TYR A 216 10.98 1.25 -18.78
CA TYR A 216 12.02 1.92 -19.56
C TYR A 216 12.44 3.22 -18.89
N PHE A 217 13.72 3.57 -19.03
CA PHE A 217 14.14 4.96 -19.00
C PHE A 217 13.93 5.58 -20.37
N VAL A 218 13.36 6.78 -20.40
CA VAL A 218 13.18 7.55 -21.62
C VAL A 218 13.84 8.90 -21.42
N TYR A 219 14.72 9.28 -22.34
CA TYR A 219 15.31 10.62 -22.37
C TYR A 219 14.42 11.57 -23.19
N GLU A 220 14.16 12.76 -22.67
CA GLU A 220 13.51 13.84 -23.44
C GLU A 220 14.57 14.60 -24.27
N ASP A 221 14.43 14.52 -25.60
CA ASP A 221 15.35 15.13 -26.56
C ASP A 221 15.43 16.66 -26.41
N GLU A 222 16.58 17.21 -26.83
CA GLU A 222 16.99 18.62 -26.66
C GLU A 222 16.19 19.67 -27.46
N THR A 223 15.10 19.29 -28.13
CA THR A 223 14.44 20.18 -29.11
C THR A 223 13.53 21.24 -28.50
N ASP A 224 13.26 21.20 -27.19
CA ASP A 224 12.61 22.32 -26.49
C ASP A 224 13.65 23.40 -26.12
N GLU A 225 14.11 24.14 -27.14
CA GLU A 225 15.06 25.28 -27.02
C GLU A 225 14.57 26.44 -26.11
N GLY A 226 13.40 26.30 -25.45
CA GLY A 226 12.73 27.37 -24.71
C GLY A 226 12.70 27.25 -23.18
N LEU A 227 13.02 26.08 -22.59
CA LEU A 227 12.92 25.88 -21.13
C LEU A 227 14.31 25.68 -20.49
N PRO A 228 14.78 26.61 -19.62
CA PRO A 228 16.02 26.40 -18.88
C PRO A 228 15.81 25.31 -17.82
N TYR A 229 16.37 24.12 -18.07
CA TYR A 229 16.47 23.07 -17.06
C TYR A 229 17.65 23.35 -16.13
N ALA A 230 17.45 23.11 -14.83
CA ALA A 230 18.56 23.11 -13.88
C ALA A 230 19.58 22.04 -14.29
N LYS A 231 20.85 22.41 -14.31
CA LYS A 231 21.99 21.50 -14.52
C LYS A 231 22.83 21.33 -13.24
N ASP A 232 22.59 22.21 -12.28
CA ASP A 232 23.22 22.23 -10.98
C ASP A 232 22.14 22.11 -9.91
N VAL A 233 22.35 21.24 -8.92
CA VAL A 233 21.42 21.05 -7.79
C VAL A 233 21.27 22.33 -6.97
N ASN A 234 22.25 23.23 -6.99
CA ASN A 234 22.19 24.55 -6.36
C ASN A 234 21.53 25.62 -7.23
N ASP A 235 20.99 25.26 -8.39
CA ASP A 235 20.11 26.16 -9.14
C ASP A 235 18.90 26.55 -8.27
N SER A 236 18.52 27.81 -8.39
CA SER A 236 17.36 28.40 -7.73
C SER A 236 16.09 27.56 -7.82
N ALA A 237 15.82 26.90 -8.95
CA ALA A 237 14.61 26.12 -9.14
C ALA A 237 14.58 24.86 -8.24
N VAL A 238 15.72 24.18 -8.08
CA VAL A 238 15.81 22.88 -7.39
C VAL A 238 15.57 23.04 -5.90
N GLY A 239 16.19 24.03 -5.26
CA GLY A 239 16.00 24.31 -3.83
C GLY A 239 14.55 24.55 -3.42
N THR A 240 13.73 25.11 -4.33
CA THR A 240 12.31 25.41 -4.07
C THR A 240 11.35 24.25 -4.37
N GLN A 241 11.76 23.28 -5.18
CA GLN A 241 10.88 22.22 -5.70
C GLN A 241 11.27 20.82 -5.20
N SER A 242 12.54 20.63 -4.83
CA SER A 242 13.13 19.31 -4.59
C SER A 242 14.05 19.33 -3.37
N TYR A 243 13.62 20.00 -2.29
CA TYR A 243 14.42 20.18 -1.06
C TYR A 243 14.94 18.84 -0.48
N TYR A 244 14.18 17.76 -0.67
CA TYR A 244 14.52 16.41 -0.20
C TYR A 244 15.82 15.89 -0.82
N LEU A 245 16.24 16.40 -1.98
CA LEU A 245 17.54 16.07 -2.58
C LEU A 245 18.71 16.56 -1.72
N PHE A 246 18.51 17.55 -0.85
CA PHE A 246 19.57 18.03 0.04
C PHE A 246 19.67 17.24 1.37
N ALA A 247 18.82 16.23 1.56
CA ALA A 247 18.96 15.30 2.68
C ALA A 247 20.08 14.26 2.45
N PHE A 248 20.68 14.20 1.25
CA PHE A 248 21.63 13.16 0.84
C PHE A 248 23.09 13.58 0.99
N CYS A 249 23.94 12.67 1.52
CA CYS A 249 25.31 12.99 1.92
C CYS A 249 26.29 13.39 0.81
N ASN A 250 25.95 13.14 -0.45
CA ASN A 250 26.85 13.40 -1.59
C ASN A 250 26.50 14.66 -2.40
N VAL A 251 25.41 15.36 -2.06
CA VAL A 251 24.89 16.48 -2.86
C VAL A 251 25.70 17.76 -2.72
N SER A 252 26.37 17.96 -1.59
CA SER A 252 27.24 19.14 -1.36
C SER A 252 28.43 19.19 -2.32
N TYR A 253 28.97 18.03 -2.70
CA TYR A 253 30.18 17.92 -3.52
C TYR A 253 29.87 17.68 -5.00
N HIS A 254 28.90 16.82 -5.30
CA HIS A 254 28.47 16.56 -6.68
C HIS A 254 27.26 17.43 -7.00
N THR A 255 27.49 18.51 -7.74
CA THR A 255 26.42 19.46 -8.05
C THR A 255 25.62 19.11 -9.29
N GLY A 256 26.02 18.09 -10.07
CA GLY A 256 25.31 17.68 -11.28
C GLY A 256 23.86 17.28 -10.98
N TYR A 257 22.91 17.95 -11.64
CA TYR A 257 21.48 17.66 -11.57
C TYR A 257 20.90 17.45 -12.97
N SER A 258 19.96 16.52 -13.09
CA SER A 258 19.17 16.36 -14.31
C SER A 258 17.77 15.81 -13.99
N SER A 259 16.75 16.47 -14.55
CA SER A 259 15.36 16.03 -14.55
C SER A 259 14.86 15.67 -15.95
N ARG A 260 15.79 15.37 -16.87
CA ARG A 260 15.49 15.17 -18.31
C ARG A 260 15.13 13.74 -18.67
N ARG A 261 15.10 12.85 -17.68
CA ARG A 261 14.75 11.45 -17.85
C ARG A 261 13.38 11.19 -17.26
N LYS A 262 12.65 10.28 -17.88
CA LYS A 262 11.41 9.72 -17.36
C LYS A 262 11.58 8.24 -17.13
N VAL A 263 10.88 7.74 -16.13
CA VAL A 263 10.58 6.31 -16.01
C VAL A 263 9.20 6.11 -16.61
N VAL A 264 9.05 5.06 -17.41
CA VAL A 264 7.76 4.70 -18.00
C VAL A 264 7.54 3.20 -17.81
N LEU A 265 6.44 2.87 -17.14
CA LEU A 265 5.93 1.50 -17.04
C LEU A 265 4.93 1.27 -18.17
N TYR A 266 5.11 0.19 -18.90
CA TYR A 266 4.22 -0.25 -19.95
C TYR A 266 3.61 -1.61 -19.63
N TYR A 267 2.40 -1.82 -20.14
CA TYR A 267 1.85 -3.12 -20.44
C TYR A 267 1.71 -3.26 -21.95
N LYS A 268 2.52 -4.11 -22.57
CA LYS A 268 2.71 -4.15 -24.03
C LYS A 268 3.07 -2.75 -24.52
N GLU A 269 2.25 -2.16 -25.39
CA GLU A 269 2.46 -0.80 -25.92
C GLU A 269 1.68 0.29 -25.17
N VAL A 270 0.95 -0.06 -24.11
CA VAL A 270 0.13 0.90 -23.36
C VAL A 270 0.93 1.42 -22.16
N PRO A 271 1.24 2.73 -22.09
CA PRO A 271 1.87 3.31 -20.92
C PRO A 271 0.86 3.29 -19.76
N LEU A 272 1.23 2.64 -18.67
CA LEU A 272 0.42 2.56 -17.44
C LEU A 272 0.79 3.65 -16.44
N PHE A 273 2.07 4.06 -16.43
CA PHE A 273 2.58 5.10 -15.55
C PHE A 273 3.80 5.77 -16.18
N SER A 274 3.96 7.07 -15.93
CA SER A 274 5.20 7.79 -16.23
C SER A 274 5.45 8.85 -15.17
N SER A 275 6.71 9.02 -14.79
CA SER A 275 7.17 10.14 -13.97
C SER A 275 8.52 10.63 -14.47
N VAL A 276 8.79 11.91 -14.25
CA VAL A 276 10.14 12.47 -14.32
C VAL A 276 11.02 11.80 -13.26
N ILE A 277 12.32 11.75 -13.54
CA ILE A 277 13.35 11.25 -12.62
C ILE A 277 14.34 12.36 -12.37
N GLU A 278 14.55 12.65 -11.09
CA GLU A 278 15.58 13.56 -10.63
C GLU A 278 16.86 12.77 -10.37
N SER A 279 17.89 13.13 -11.11
CA SER A 279 19.21 12.50 -11.04
C SER A 279 20.18 13.46 -10.38
N ILE A 280 20.88 12.98 -9.34
CA ILE A 280 21.96 13.68 -8.63
C ILE A 280 23.18 12.75 -8.51
N ASP A 281 24.30 13.26 -8.01
CA ASP A 281 25.55 12.50 -7.85
C ASP A 281 26.02 11.88 -9.18
N ASP A 282 26.08 12.71 -10.23
CA ASP A 282 26.40 12.32 -11.61
C ASP A 282 25.53 11.16 -12.16
N GLY A 283 24.29 11.07 -11.69
CA GLY A 283 23.31 10.06 -12.10
C GLY A 283 23.42 8.72 -11.38
N ARG A 284 24.21 8.65 -10.28
CA ARG A 284 24.28 7.49 -9.38
C ARG A 284 23.05 7.35 -8.50
N ILE A 285 22.45 8.47 -8.11
CA ILE A 285 21.19 8.50 -7.37
C ILE A 285 20.11 9.02 -8.32
N ARG A 286 19.02 8.26 -8.40
CA ARG A 286 17.88 8.54 -9.25
C ARG A 286 16.63 8.41 -8.41
N VAL A 287 15.79 9.43 -8.45
CA VAL A 287 14.63 9.51 -7.59
C VAL A 287 13.42 9.84 -8.45
N VAL A 288 12.36 9.06 -8.27
CA VAL A 288 11.02 9.47 -8.68
C VAL A 288 10.56 10.49 -7.64
N PRO A 289 10.19 11.73 -8.00
CA PRO A 289 9.80 12.75 -7.03
C PRO A 289 8.49 12.37 -6.32
N PRO A 290 8.26 12.90 -5.11
CA PRO A 290 7.02 12.69 -4.38
C PRO A 290 5.83 13.34 -5.08
N GLU A 291 4.63 12.88 -4.74
CA GLU A 291 3.40 13.52 -5.21
C GLU A 291 3.33 14.96 -4.71
N LEU A 292 2.81 15.87 -5.54
CA LEU A 292 2.67 17.29 -5.22
C LEU A 292 3.96 17.91 -4.65
N SER A 293 5.13 17.55 -5.22
CA SER A 293 6.47 17.84 -4.68
C SER A 293 6.74 19.30 -4.25
N VAL A 294 6.01 20.26 -4.81
CA VAL A 294 6.15 21.70 -4.51
C VAL A 294 5.27 22.18 -3.35
N ILE A 295 4.16 21.50 -3.07
CA ILE A 295 3.07 21.99 -2.19
C ILE A 295 2.94 21.14 -0.93
N ASP A 296 2.78 19.84 -1.11
CA ASP A 296 2.58 18.86 -0.05
C ASP A 296 3.31 17.57 -0.45
N PRO A 297 4.66 17.57 -0.46
CA PRO A 297 5.43 16.43 -0.90
C PRO A 297 5.17 15.20 -0.03
N HIS A 298 4.57 14.17 -0.61
CA HIS A 298 4.29 12.90 0.08
C HIS A 298 4.25 11.71 -0.88
N TYR A 299 4.13 10.53 -0.29
CA TYR A 299 3.79 9.30 -0.99
C TYR A 299 2.57 8.64 -0.38
N ILE A 300 1.79 7.95 -1.22
CA ILE A 300 0.85 6.92 -0.80
C ILE A 300 1.48 5.54 -1.08
N GLU A 301 1.49 4.65 -0.09
CA GLU A 301 2.20 3.35 -0.12
C GLU A 301 1.80 2.45 -1.30
N ASP A 302 0.53 2.52 -1.74
CA ASP A 302 0.05 1.77 -2.92
C ASP A 302 -0.02 2.62 -4.20
N SER A 303 0.47 3.86 -4.22
CA SER A 303 0.53 4.67 -5.45
C SER A 303 1.55 4.12 -6.43
N PHE A 304 1.33 4.34 -7.73
CA PHE A 304 2.40 4.09 -8.72
C PHE A 304 3.64 4.95 -8.45
N GLN A 305 3.45 6.16 -7.92
CA GLN A 305 4.55 7.08 -7.63
C GLN A 305 5.53 6.45 -6.63
N TYR A 306 5.03 5.95 -5.49
CA TYR A 306 5.84 5.31 -4.46
C TYR A 306 6.40 3.95 -4.90
N LEU A 307 5.58 3.13 -5.55
CA LEU A 307 6.03 1.82 -6.02
C LEU A 307 7.12 1.96 -7.09
N MET A 308 7.05 2.98 -7.94
CA MET A 308 8.12 3.27 -8.90
C MET A 308 9.33 3.93 -8.24
N PHE A 309 9.15 4.72 -7.18
CA PHE A 309 10.27 5.19 -6.35
C PHE A 309 11.07 4.02 -5.80
N GLU A 310 10.42 3.04 -5.15
CA GLU A 310 11.06 1.81 -4.66
C GLU A 310 11.74 1.03 -5.79
N PHE A 311 11.06 0.89 -6.94
CA PHE A 311 11.60 0.21 -8.12
C PHE A 311 12.89 0.85 -8.65
N VAL A 312 12.89 2.17 -8.83
CA VAL A 312 14.04 2.93 -9.36
C VAL A 312 15.22 2.84 -8.38
N PHE A 313 14.98 2.92 -7.07
CA PHE A 313 16.02 2.73 -6.07
C PHE A 313 16.62 1.32 -6.12
N ARG A 314 15.80 0.28 -6.31
CA ARG A 314 16.25 -1.11 -6.34
C ARG A 314 17.05 -1.46 -7.59
N HIS A 315 16.57 -1.06 -8.76
CA HIS A 315 17.10 -1.53 -10.04
C HIS A 315 18.09 -0.57 -10.69
N TRP A 316 18.06 0.72 -10.31
CA TRP A 316 18.77 1.76 -11.05
C TRP A 316 19.56 2.75 -10.19
N CYS A 317 19.60 2.55 -8.87
CA CYS A 317 20.60 3.15 -7.99
C CYS A 317 21.62 2.08 -7.58
N PHE A 318 22.91 2.31 -7.87
CA PHE A 318 24.01 1.41 -7.48
C PHE A 318 24.38 1.58 -6.01
N ASN A 319 24.96 0.55 -5.34
CA ASN A 319 25.69 0.47 -4.05
C ASN A 319 25.30 1.31 -2.80
N TYR A 320 24.46 2.35 -2.91
CA TYR A 320 24.07 3.31 -1.89
C TYR A 320 22.54 3.39 -1.72
N SER A 321 21.78 2.49 -2.36
CA SER A 321 20.35 2.67 -2.57
C SER A 321 19.53 2.57 -1.27
N THR A 322 19.89 1.69 -0.33
CA THR A 322 19.13 1.55 0.92
C THR A 322 19.30 2.75 1.83
N GLU A 323 20.54 3.17 2.11
CA GLU A 323 20.82 4.31 2.98
C GLU A 323 20.28 5.62 2.39
N ALA A 324 20.47 5.83 1.09
CA ALA A 324 19.95 7.00 0.40
C ALA A 324 18.41 7.04 0.46
N LYS A 325 17.75 5.89 0.25
CA LYS A 325 16.30 5.78 0.39
C LYS A 325 15.83 6.13 1.79
N GLU A 326 16.48 5.59 2.82
CA GLU A 326 16.14 5.91 4.21
C GLU A 326 16.28 7.40 4.52
N MET A 327 17.36 8.04 4.06
CA MET A 327 17.58 9.48 4.26
C MET A 327 16.48 10.32 3.60
N PHE A 328 16.04 9.93 2.39
CA PHE A 328 14.91 10.57 1.72
C PHE A 328 13.62 10.44 2.55
N LEU A 329 13.32 9.24 3.02
CA LEU A 329 12.08 8.94 3.76
C LEU A 329 12.06 9.56 5.18
N ARG A 330 13.21 10.03 5.71
CA ARG A 330 13.24 10.83 6.94
C ARG A 330 12.59 12.21 6.79
N VAL A 331 12.40 12.70 5.56
CA VAL A 331 11.87 14.05 5.29
C VAL A 331 10.65 14.07 4.36
N ILE A 332 10.15 12.91 3.94
CA ILE A 332 8.98 12.77 3.08
C ILE A 332 8.01 11.75 3.71
N PRO A 333 6.81 12.18 4.13
CA PRO A 333 5.80 11.28 4.69
C PRO A 333 5.33 10.23 3.67
N VAL A 334 5.15 9.00 4.14
CA VAL A 334 4.50 7.91 3.41
C VAL A 334 3.22 7.52 4.12
N TYR A 335 2.07 7.77 3.50
CA TYR A 335 0.75 7.42 4.01
C TYR A 335 0.31 6.05 3.48
N LYS A 336 -0.52 5.35 4.25
CA LYS A 336 -1.07 4.04 3.87
C LYS A 336 -2.04 4.15 2.70
N ASN A 337 -2.83 5.21 2.68
CA ASN A 337 -3.86 5.50 1.69
C ASN A 337 -4.23 6.99 1.73
N ASP A 338 -5.04 7.43 0.77
CA ASP A 338 -5.52 8.82 0.66
C ASP A 338 -6.35 9.27 1.87
N GLU A 339 -7.09 8.34 2.51
CA GLU A 339 -7.89 8.65 3.69
C GLU A 339 -7.00 9.04 4.88
N GLU A 340 -5.93 8.27 5.14
CA GLU A 340 -4.97 8.58 6.20
C GLU A 340 -4.27 9.92 5.95
N HIS A 341 -3.94 10.22 4.70
CA HIS A 341 -3.36 11.51 4.31
C HIS A 341 -4.31 12.67 4.62
N GLU A 342 -5.58 12.59 4.21
CA GLU A 342 -6.55 13.65 4.46
C GLU A 342 -6.89 13.81 5.95
N GLU A 343 -7.06 12.70 6.69
CA GLU A 343 -7.27 12.73 8.13
C GLU A 343 -6.09 13.38 8.86
N PHE A 344 -4.86 13.01 8.49
CA PHE A 344 -3.66 13.57 9.09
C PHE A 344 -3.47 15.05 8.72
N ARG A 345 -3.78 15.43 7.47
CA ARG A 345 -3.74 16.82 7.02
C ARG A 345 -4.71 17.69 7.80
N GLU A 346 -5.94 17.24 8.00
CA GLU A 346 -6.93 17.97 8.79
C GLU A 346 -6.54 18.02 10.27
N TYR A 347 -5.97 16.93 10.81
CA TYR A 347 -5.43 16.89 12.16
C TYR A 347 -4.30 17.92 12.37
N THR A 348 -3.28 17.95 11.50
CA THR A 348 -2.15 18.89 11.63
C THR A 348 -2.62 20.34 11.50
N LYS A 349 -3.54 20.61 10.58
CA LYS A 349 -4.19 21.93 10.42
C LYS A 349 -4.92 22.37 11.69
N ASN A 350 -5.72 21.50 12.29
CA ASN A 350 -6.40 21.78 13.56
C ASN A 350 -5.44 21.95 14.74
N ASN A 351 -4.20 21.48 14.60
CA ASN A 351 -3.12 21.61 15.57
C ASN A 351 -2.14 22.74 15.24
N GLY A 352 -2.53 23.66 14.33
CA GLY A 352 -1.80 24.91 14.07
C GLY A 352 -0.83 24.87 12.90
N MET A 353 -0.87 23.84 12.05
CA MET A 353 -0.18 23.83 10.76
C MET A 353 -0.90 24.78 9.77
N PRO A 354 -0.20 25.75 9.15
CA PRO A 354 -0.83 26.64 8.20
C PRO A 354 -1.14 25.90 6.89
N PRO A 355 -2.27 26.21 6.22
CA PRO A 355 -2.52 25.70 4.88
C PRO A 355 -1.51 26.30 3.90
N TYR A 356 -0.91 25.45 3.05
CA TYR A 356 -0.01 25.91 2.00
C TYR A 356 -0.82 26.57 0.87
N PHE A 357 -0.51 27.84 0.56
CA PHE A 357 -1.08 28.55 -0.58
C PHE A 357 0.04 29.27 -1.34
N PRO A 358 0.33 28.88 -2.59
CA PRO A 358 1.29 29.61 -3.42
C PRO A 358 0.92 31.10 -3.51
N GLY A 359 1.86 32.00 -3.25
CA GLY A 359 1.70 33.44 -3.50
C GLY A 359 0.96 34.27 -2.43
N ARG A 360 0.65 33.73 -1.25
CA ARG A 360 0.15 34.53 -0.09
C ARG A 360 1.20 34.56 1.03
N LYS A 361 1.31 35.68 1.76
CA LYS A 361 2.04 35.72 3.04
C LYS A 361 1.44 34.66 3.95
N GLY A 362 2.19 33.59 4.18
CA GLY A 362 1.72 32.43 4.92
C GLY A 362 1.25 32.81 6.32
N LYS A 363 0.17 32.19 6.79
CA LYS A 363 -0.13 32.18 8.22
C LYS A 363 1.06 31.52 8.93
N VAL A 364 1.47 32.06 10.08
CA VAL A 364 2.55 31.48 10.88
C VAL A 364 2.05 30.21 11.57
N MET A 365 2.91 29.19 11.72
CA MET A 365 2.62 28.02 12.55
C MET A 365 2.26 28.42 13.98
N GLN A 366 1.34 27.69 14.59
CA GLN A 366 0.86 27.96 15.95
C GLN A 366 0.70 26.66 16.75
N GLY A 367 0.48 26.79 18.06
CA GLY A 367 0.13 25.67 18.93
C GLY A 367 1.13 24.51 18.86
N LYS A 368 0.59 23.30 18.73
CA LYS A 368 1.37 22.06 18.72
C LYS A 368 2.30 21.97 17.51
N ALA A 369 1.89 22.48 16.34
CA ALA A 369 2.77 22.52 15.16
C ALA A 369 4.01 23.40 15.40
N LEU A 370 3.83 24.57 16.04
CA LEU A 370 4.95 25.46 16.39
C LEU A 370 5.91 24.84 17.42
N GLU A 371 5.38 24.15 18.42
CA GLU A 371 6.20 23.42 19.39
C GLU A 371 7.02 22.31 18.72
N ARG A 372 6.38 21.52 17.85
CA ARG A 372 7.06 20.43 17.15
C ARG A 372 8.16 20.94 16.22
N ILE A 373 7.89 21.95 15.39
CA ILE A 373 8.89 22.46 14.45
C ILE A 373 10.11 23.04 15.19
N HIS A 374 9.93 23.66 16.36
CA HIS A 374 11.04 24.15 17.18
C HIS A 374 11.90 23.02 17.75
N ASN A 375 11.28 21.89 18.10
CA ASN A 375 11.96 20.71 18.62
C ASN A 375 12.59 19.84 17.52
N THR A 376 12.17 19.98 16.27
CA THR A 376 12.79 19.30 15.12
C THR A 376 14.13 19.91 14.78
N LYS A 377 15.20 19.11 14.87
CA LYS A 377 16.58 19.53 14.58
C LYS A 377 16.99 19.12 13.18
N ILE A 378 17.57 20.07 12.44
CA ILE A 378 18.29 19.84 11.19
C ILE A 378 19.73 20.26 11.41
N TYR A 379 20.67 19.37 11.11
CA TYR A 379 22.10 19.64 11.20
C TYR A 379 22.59 20.23 9.88
N ILE A 380 23.68 20.97 9.94
CA ILE A 380 24.31 21.56 8.75
C ILE A 380 25.57 20.76 8.45
N TYR A 381 25.78 20.41 7.18
CA TYR A 381 27.03 19.80 6.75
C TYR A 381 28.11 20.87 6.59
N GLU A 382 29.08 20.88 7.51
CA GLU A 382 30.17 21.88 7.50
C GLU A 382 31.31 21.52 6.54
N GLY A 383 31.44 20.26 6.13
CA GLY A 383 32.52 19.76 5.26
C GLY A 383 32.19 19.79 3.76
N TYR A 384 31.42 20.78 3.30
CA TYR A 384 30.94 20.86 1.91
C TYR A 384 32.05 21.02 0.86
N ASP A 385 33.21 21.53 1.27
CA ASP A 385 34.42 21.74 0.47
C ASP A 385 35.54 20.71 0.76
N ASP A 386 35.32 19.78 1.70
CA ASP A 386 36.30 18.78 2.11
C ASP A 386 35.80 17.34 1.85
N PRO A 387 36.25 16.69 0.74
CA PRO A 387 35.90 15.31 0.42
C PRO A 387 36.24 14.30 1.50
N SER A 388 37.21 14.60 2.38
CA SER A 388 37.65 13.67 3.43
C SER A 388 36.60 13.46 4.54
N THR A 389 35.62 14.37 4.64
CA THR A 389 34.56 14.33 5.65
C THR A 389 33.34 13.48 5.25
N ARG A 390 33.30 12.98 4.00
CA ARG A 390 32.19 12.20 3.42
C ARG A 390 31.95 10.86 4.10
N GLU A 391 33.00 10.06 4.26
CA GLU A 391 32.86 8.71 4.82
C GLU A 391 32.47 8.76 6.32
N PRO A 392 33.09 9.62 7.15
CA PRO A 392 32.65 9.80 8.53
C PRO A 392 31.20 10.28 8.66
N ILE A 393 30.75 11.21 7.81
CA ILE A 393 29.37 11.72 7.88
C ILE A 393 28.35 10.67 7.41
N ALA A 394 28.65 9.95 6.33
CA ALA A 394 27.80 8.87 5.83
C ALA A 394 27.62 7.78 6.91
N GLN A 395 28.71 7.40 7.59
CA GLN A 395 28.67 6.45 8.69
C GLN A 395 27.88 6.98 9.90
N SER A 396 27.97 8.28 10.19
CA SER A 396 27.20 8.92 11.27
C SER A 396 25.70 8.92 10.99
N VAL A 397 25.29 9.24 9.76
CA VAL A 397 23.89 9.20 9.31
C VAL A 397 23.34 7.77 9.32
N LYS A 398 24.15 6.79 8.90
CA LYS A 398 23.81 5.37 8.93
C LYS A 398 23.58 4.86 10.36
N ASN A 399 24.41 5.28 11.30
CA ASN A 399 24.30 4.86 12.71
C ASN A 399 23.24 5.63 13.51
N THR A 400 22.67 6.71 12.96
CA THR A 400 21.72 7.57 13.65
C THR A 400 20.45 7.72 12.81
N PRO A 401 19.44 6.84 12.99
CA PRO A 401 18.23 6.81 12.16
C PRO A 401 17.43 8.12 12.13
N GLU A 402 17.47 8.89 13.20
CA GLU A 402 16.74 10.16 13.34
C GLU A 402 17.48 11.37 12.74
N LEU A 403 18.75 11.20 12.35
CA LEU A 403 19.60 12.29 11.94
C LEU A 403 19.21 12.80 10.54
N VAL A 404 18.89 14.09 10.44
CA VAL A 404 18.73 14.79 9.16
C VAL A 404 19.75 15.91 9.08
N ILE A 405 20.48 15.94 7.97
CA ILE A 405 21.53 16.93 7.69
C ILE A 405 21.18 17.62 6.39
N ASN A 406 21.27 18.94 6.36
CA ASN A 406 21.23 19.72 5.13
C ASN A 406 22.62 19.68 4.47
N PHE A 407 22.70 19.03 3.31
CA PHE A 407 23.88 18.96 2.46
C PHE A 407 23.90 20.03 1.34
N ALA A 408 23.00 21.01 1.36
CA ALA A 408 23.12 22.16 0.47
C ALA A 408 24.43 22.92 0.75
N ASN A 409 25.05 23.48 -0.30
CA ASN A 409 26.15 24.43 -0.12
C ASN A 409 25.64 25.62 0.72
N PRO A 410 26.32 26.05 1.80
CA PRO A 410 25.94 27.24 2.58
C PRO A 410 25.78 28.53 1.77
N GLU A 411 26.46 28.64 0.62
CA GLU A 411 26.34 29.76 -0.33
C GLU A 411 25.12 29.64 -1.25
N ASN A 412 24.38 28.54 -1.20
CA ASN A 412 23.14 28.38 -1.95
C ASN A 412 22.13 29.46 -1.51
N LYS A 413 21.60 30.23 -2.47
CA LYS A 413 20.67 31.33 -2.21
C LYS A 413 19.41 30.92 -1.45
N TYR A 414 19.06 29.64 -1.50
CA TYR A 414 17.90 29.05 -0.82
C TYR A 414 18.29 28.17 0.37
N PHE A 415 19.54 28.22 0.84
CA PHE A 415 20.01 27.37 1.95
C PHE A 415 19.10 27.41 3.19
N GLN A 416 18.64 28.61 3.58
CA GLN A 416 17.71 28.78 4.69
C GLN A 416 16.35 28.13 4.40
N LEU A 417 15.79 28.35 3.20
CA LEU A 417 14.53 27.75 2.79
C LEU A 417 14.62 26.21 2.77
N ILE A 418 15.68 25.66 2.17
CA ILE A 418 15.94 24.21 2.13
C ILE A 418 16.00 23.66 3.57
N THR A 419 16.70 24.36 4.47
CA THR A 419 16.77 23.97 5.88
C THR A 419 15.40 23.96 6.55
N GLU A 420 14.56 24.95 6.27
CA GLU A 420 13.19 25.03 6.79
C GLU A 420 12.29 23.93 6.22
N GLU A 421 12.35 23.63 4.93
CA GLU A 421 11.56 22.58 4.30
C GLU A 421 12.01 21.17 4.75
N LEU A 422 13.32 20.91 4.87
CA LEU A 422 13.84 19.69 5.49
C LEU A 422 13.31 19.52 6.92
N ARG A 423 13.28 20.60 7.70
CA ARG A 423 12.74 20.61 9.07
C ARG A 423 11.25 20.30 9.09
N LYS A 424 10.47 20.90 8.19
CA LYS A 424 9.02 20.64 8.07
C LYS A 424 8.76 19.19 7.67
N GLY A 425 9.47 18.69 6.66
CA GLY A 425 9.38 17.30 6.22
C GLY A 425 9.67 16.31 7.35
N LYS A 426 10.79 16.50 8.06
CA LYS A 426 11.15 15.69 9.23
C LYS A 426 10.09 15.75 10.33
N MET A 427 9.61 16.95 10.66
CA MET A 427 8.55 17.14 11.65
C MET A 427 7.28 16.37 11.27
N LEU A 428 6.88 16.39 10.00
CA LEU A 428 5.66 15.72 9.53
C LEU A 428 5.81 14.19 9.56
N VAL A 429 6.97 13.65 9.17
CA VAL A 429 7.28 12.22 9.27
C VAL A 429 7.14 11.74 10.71
N ASP A 430 7.79 12.43 11.66
CA ASP A 430 7.75 12.05 13.08
C ASP A 430 6.35 12.20 13.68
N TRP A 431 5.64 13.26 13.28
CA TRP A 431 4.29 13.51 13.78
C TRP A 431 3.28 12.52 13.21
N LEU A 432 3.46 12.03 11.98
CA LEU A 432 2.63 10.98 11.40
C LEU A 432 2.78 9.67 12.19
N GLU A 433 4.00 9.27 12.51
CA GLU A 433 4.27 8.09 13.33
C GLU A 433 3.68 8.21 14.74
N ASP A 434 3.88 9.36 15.40
CA ASP A 434 3.25 9.63 16.70
C ASP A 434 1.72 9.56 16.62
N TRP A 435 1.13 10.15 15.57
CA TRP A 435 -0.31 10.17 15.40
C TRP A 435 -0.88 8.77 15.17
N ARG A 436 -0.23 7.94 14.34
CA ARG A 436 -0.59 6.53 14.14
C ARG A 436 -0.57 5.74 15.44
N ASN A 437 0.44 5.96 16.28
CA ASN A 437 0.60 5.26 17.55
C ASN A 437 -0.45 5.66 18.60
N ASN A 438 -0.96 6.89 18.55
CA ASN A 438 -1.96 7.41 19.49
C ASN A 438 -3.42 7.24 19.01
N LYS A 439 -3.66 6.74 17.79
CA LYS A 439 -5.02 6.50 17.23
C LYS A 439 -5.64 5.17 17.68
N LYS A 440 -4.91 4.34 18.42
CA LYS A 440 -5.33 2.99 18.86
C LYS A 440 -6.34 3.00 20.02
#